data_AF-A0AAU1C519-F1
#
_entry.id   AF-A0AAU1C519-F1
#
_cell.length_a   1.000
_cell.length_b   1.000
_cell.length_c   1.000
_cell.angle_alpha   90.00
_cell.angle_beta   90.00
_cell.angle_gamma   90.00
#
_symmetry.space_group_name_H-M   'P 1'
#
loop_
_entity.id
_entity.type
_entity.pdbx_description
1 polymer ?
#
loop_
_entity_poly.entity_id
_entity_poly.type
_entity_poly.pdbx_seq_one_letter_code
_entity_poly.pdbx_strand_id
1 'polypeptide(L)'
;MPTRAARTRTRASLLAALTATVLAATGSPALAAADPAHPMDRAFTRAARAFDVPRDLLAAVGYGETRLDGHAGHPSQAGGFGVMHLVSNPVRHTLERAAALTGEPAATLRTDTAANILGGAALLRGYADGLGLDAADRDDLDAWYPAVARYSGTRGTTAALYADSVYTFLADGLDALTPDGERITVTGRPVFPERDGSPAADVGARSADYPAALWVPADPNNYTSGRTAKIDKIVVHVTQGSYAGSISWFQDPVSEVSAHYVVRSSDGQITQMVRDADTAYHARSANASALGIEHEGFIDDPTWFTDAMYRSSAALTASLCEKYGIPKDRAHIIGHSEAPGNDHTDPGPYWDWDRYMELVKGTGTGGETRDGLSFTTYTTQRSGSTGPQVTALQRLLNDQGYAAGEADGSFGPATAAAVTSFQSAHGLDADGVVGARTWTALLSAGAAPELAEDATGEDVKRLQRALTAALGSTVDADGSFGPATATAVRTYQTGRGLTADGIVGPGTWAALQAGR
;
A
#
# COMPACT_ATOMS: atom_id res chain seq x y z
N MET A 1 68.10 18.41 90.83
CA MET A 1 67.64 19.26 89.72
C MET A 1 68.01 18.59 88.40
N PRO A 2 67.17 18.57 87.35
CA PRO A 2 65.70 18.50 87.33
C PRO A 2 65.14 17.40 86.37
N THR A 3 63.80 17.31 86.38
CA THR A 3 62.84 16.36 85.78
C THR A 3 62.41 16.60 84.31
N ARG A 4 61.93 15.55 83.61
CA ARG A 4 60.61 15.39 82.88
C ARG A 4 60.71 14.31 81.77
N ALA A 5 59.96 13.19 81.81
CA ALA A 5 58.58 12.93 81.27
C ALA A 5 58.54 12.77 79.72
N ALA A 6 57.82 11.85 79.06
CA ALA A 6 56.97 10.72 79.42
C ALA A 6 56.55 9.91 78.16
N ARG A 7 56.16 8.65 78.39
CA ARG A 7 55.08 7.83 77.77
C ARG A 7 55.22 7.16 76.38
N THR A 8 55.12 5.83 76.51
CA THR A 8 54.89 4.69 75.60
C THR A 8 53.57 4.68 74.84
N ARG A 9 53.49 3.91 73.74
CA ARG A 9 52.34 3.03 73.41
C ARG A 9 52.72 1.93 72.40
N THR A 10 52.47 0.70 72.81
CA THR A 10 52.63 -0.60 72.13
C THR A 10 51.51 -0.86 71.10
N ARG A 11 51.83 -1.54 70.00
CA ARG A 11 50.88 -2.19 69.08
C ARG A 11 51.10 -3.70 69.12
N ALA A 12 50.03 -4.46 69.33
CA ALA A 12 49.99 -5.92 69.23
C ALA A 12 48.94 -6.33 68.19
N SER A 13 49.30 -7.39 67.47
CA SER A 13 48.69 -8.06 66.32
C SER A 13 47.38 -8.79 66.63
N LEU A 14 46.60 -9.17 65.61
CA LEU A 14 45.89 -10.47 65.57
C LEU A 14 45.31 -10.83 64.19
N LEU A 15 45.27 -12.14 63.97
CA LEU A 15 44.99 -12.94 62.76
C LEU A 15 43.55 -12.83 62.23
N ALA A 16 43.42 -13.06 60.91
CA ALA A 16 42.17 -13.25 60.18
C ALA A 16 41.72 -14.72 60.19
N ALA A 17 40.41 -14.95 60.36
CA ALA A 17 39.74 -16.21 60.08
C ALA A 17 38.63 -15.97 59.04
N LEU A 18 38.60 -16.80 57.99
CA LEU A 18 37.59 -16.78 56.93
C LEU A 18 36.36 -17.60 57.36
N THR A 19 35.16 -17.04 57.20
CA THR A 19 33.89 -17.77 57.19
C THR A 19 33.21 -17.59 55.83
N ALA A 20 32.86 -18.69 55.18
CA ALA A 20 32.10 -18.71 53.93
C ALA A 20 30.63 -19.03 54.24
N THR A 21 29.72 -18.14 53.87
CA THR A 21 28.27 -18.31 53.94
C THR A 21 27.74 -18.68 52.56
N VAL A 22 27.13 -19.86 52.43
CA VAL A 22 26.38 -20.28 51.25
C VAL A 22 24.95 -19.78 51.40
N LEU A 23 24.50 -18.91 50.50
CA LEU A 23 23.11 -18.45 50.41
C LEU A 23 22.43 -19.22 49.26
N ALA A 24 21.57 -20.17 49.61
CA ALA A 24 20.68 -20.82 48.64
C ALA A 24 19.47 -19.90 48.39
N ALA A 25 19.46 -19.21 47.25
CA ALA A 25 18.30 -18.48 46.75
C ALA A 25 17.45 -19.42 45.89
N THR A 26 16.29 -19.84 46.40
CA THR A 26 15.23 -20.45 45.59
C THR A 26 14.58 -19.35 44.75
N GLY A 27 15.07 -19.13 43.55
CA GLY A 27 14.41 -18.28 42.57
C GLY A 27 13.21 -19.01 41.97
N SER A 28 12.00 -18.58 42.30
CA SER A 28 10.83 -18.84 41.44
C SER A 28 11.10 -18.21 40.07
N PRO A 29 10.80 -18.86 38.94
CA PRO A 29 10.91 -18.19 37.66
C PRO A 29 9.90 -17.04 37.65
N ALA A 30 10.41 -15.81 37.62
CA ALA A 30 9.58 -14.67 37.28
C ALA A 30 9.01 -14.95 35.88
N LEU A 31 7.68 -15.06 35.78
CA LEU A 31 6.98 -14.96 34.51
C LEU A 31 7.50 -13.70 33.82
N ALA A 32 8.20 -13.86 32.70
CA ALA A 32 8.64 -12.77 31.87
C ALA A 32 7.37 -11.96 31.50
N ALA A 33 7.25 -10.76 32.07
CA ALA A 33 6.23 -9.82 31.64
C ALA A 33 6.46 -9.54 30.15
N ALA A 34 5.44 -9.80 29.35
CA ALA A 34 5.49 -9.67 27.91
C ALA A 34 5.84 -8.22 27.53
N ASP A 35 6.89 -8.02 26.73
CA ASP A 35 7.32 -6.70 26.24
C ASP A 35 6.17 -6.00 25.51
N PRO A 36 5.58 -4.90 26.02
CA PRO A 36 4.37 -4.29 25.46
C PRO A 36 4.57 -3.65 24.07
N ALA A 37 5.79 -3.60 23.53
CA ALA A 37 6.15 -2.80 22.35
C ALA A 37 5.46 -3.19 21.02
N HIS A 38 4.95 -4.42 20.87
CA HIS A 38 4.38 -4.92 19.61
C HIS A 38 3.14 -5.83 19.82
N PRO A 39 1.98 -5.28 20.19
CA PRO A 39 0.78 -6.08 20.45
C PRO A 39 0.20 -6.79 19.21
N MET A 40 0.16 -6.14 18.05
CA MET A 40 -0.46 -6.70 16.85
C MET A 40 0.44 -7.72 16.14
N ASP A 41 1.75 -7.47 16.04
CA ASP A 41 2.69 -8.45 15.47
C ASP A 41 2.69 -9.78 16.24
N ARG A 42 2.59 -9.69 17.57
CA ARG A 42 2.44 -10.87 18.43
C ARG A 42 1.07 -11.53 18.28
N ALA A 43 0.01 -10.79 17.99
CA ALA A 43 -1.28 -11.38 17.67
C ALA A 43 -1.19 -12.21 16.38
N PHE A 44 -0.59 -11.67 15.31
CA PHE A 44 -0.34 -12.42 14.08
C PHE A 44 0.51 -13.66 14.33
N THR A 45 1.62 -13.53 15.07
CA THR A 45 2.49 -14.67 15.39
C THR A 45 1.78 -15.76 16.20
N ARG A 46 0.96 -15.38 17.19
CA ARG A 46 0.20 -16.34 18.00
C ARG A 46 -0.90 -17.03 17.20
N ALA A 47 -1.68 -16.27 16.43
CA ALA A 47 -2.75 -16.81 15.61
C ALA A 47 -2.22 -17.76 14.52
N ALA A 48 -1.13 -17.37 13.86
CA ALA A 48 -0.40 -18.20 12.91
C ALA A 48 0.01 -19.56 13.51
N ARG A 49 0.61 -19.55 14.71
CA ARG A 49 0.98 -20.79 15.41
C ARG A 49 -0.22 -21.61 15.87
N ALA A 50 -1.29 -20.96 16.31
CA ALA A 50 -2.48 -21.64 16.81
C ALA A 50 -3.22 -22.41 15.71
N PHE A 51 -3.23 -21.88 14.50
CA PHE A 51 -3.98 -22.45 13.38
C PHE A 51 -3.11 -22.98 12.24
N ASP A 52 -1.79 -23.00 12.42
CA ASP A 52 -0.85 -23.54 11.42
C ASP A 52 -1.04 -22.85 10.06
N VAL A 53 -1.06 -21.51 10.11
CA VAL A 53 -1.14 -20.59 8.98
C VAL A 53 0.16 -19.79 8.92
N PRO A 54 0.79 -19.58 7.76
CA PRO A 54 1.97 -18.73 7.64
C PRO A 54 1.69 -17.30 8.16
N ARG A 55 2.52 -16.82 9.09
CA ARG A 55 2.32 -15.50 9.74
C ARG A 55 2.28 -14.35 8.73
N ASP A 56 3.17 -14.39 7.74
CA ASP A 56 3.27 -13.34 6.71
C ASP A 56 2.06 -13.35 5.78
N LEU A 57 1.50 -14.52 5.47
CA LEU A 57 0.22 -14.64 4.76
C LEU A 57 -0.91 -14.00 5.55
N LEU A 58 -1.01 -14.32 6.84
CA LEU A 58 -2.05 -13.78 7.71
C LEU A 58 -1.96 -12.25 7.83
N ALA A 59 -0.75 -11.69 7.95
CA ALA A 59 -0.52 -10.25 7.96
C ALA A 59 -0.85 -9.59 6.62
N ALA A 60 -0.50 -10.23 5.50
CA ALA A 60 -0.85 -9.75 4.16
C ALA A 60 -2.37 -9.74 3.93
N VAL A 61 -3.09 -10.76 4.41
CA VAL A 61 -4.56 -10.79 4.42
C VAL A 61 -5.12 -9.65 5.26
N GLY A 62 -4.66 -9.46 6.50
CA GLY A 62 -5.12 -8.34 7.34
C GLY A 62 -4.84 -6.96 6.74
N TYR A 63 -3.72 -6.82 6.02
CA TYR A 63 -3.42 -5.60 5.28
C TYR A 63 -4.34 -5.42 4.06
N GLY A 64 -4.62 -6.49 3.32
CA GLY A 64 -5.56 -6.45 2.18
C GLY A 64 -7.02 -6.25 2.59
N GLU A 65 -7.39 -6.67 3.81
CA GLU A 65 -8.73 -6.47 4.35
C GLU A 65 -8.94 -5.07 4.89
N THR A 66 -8.05 -4.57 5.75
CA THR A 66 -8.31 -3.29 6.43
C THR A 66 -7.07 -2.43 6.61
N ARG A 67 -5.99 -2.72 5.89
CA ARG A 67 -4.68 -2.07 6.08
C ARG A 67 -4.21 -2.13 7.55
N LEU A 68 -4.55 -3.22 8.23
CA LEU A 68 -4.23 -3.46 9.64
C LEU A 68 -4.97 -2.53 10.62
N ASP A 69 -6.07 -1.90 10.18
CA ASP A 69 -6.94 -1.12 11.04
C ASP A 69 -8.12 -1.96 11.55
N GLY A 70 -8.35 -1.93 12.86
CA GLY A 70 -9.49 -2.57 13.51
C GLY A 70 -10.77 -1.72 13.51
N HIS A 71 -10.68 -0.47 13.07
CA HIS A 71 -11.75 0.55 13.05
C HIS A 71 -12.48 0.67 14.39
N ALA A 72 -11.74 0.58 15.50
CA ALA A 72 -12.24 0.55 16.88
C ALA A 72 -13.41 -0.45 17.12
N GLY A 73 -13.52 -1.49 16.29
CA GLY A 73 -14.59 -2.49 16.34
C GLY A 73 -15.94 -2.04 15.80
N HIS A 74 -16.01 -0.87 15.13
CA HIS A 74 -17.18 -0.47 14.37
C HIS A 74 -17.30 -1.30 13.08
N PRO A 75 -18.54 -1.63 12.63
CA PRO A 75 -18.72 -2.35 11.39
C PRO A 75 -18.45 -1.47 10.17
N SER A 76 -17.86 -2.07 9.14
CA SER A 76 -17.96 -1.56 7.77
C SER A 76 -19.40 -1.63 7.25
N GLN A 77 -19.69 -0.99 6.11
CA GLN A 77 -21.00 -1.06 5.45
C GLN A 77 -21.44 -2.49 5.13
N ALA A 78 -20.50 -3.38 4.85
CA ALA A 78 -20.76 -4.80 4.59
C ALA A 78 -21.04 -5.61 5.86
N GLY A 79 -20.97 -5.01 7.05
CA GLY A 79 -21.07 -5.70 8.34
C GLY A 79 -19.81 -6.47 8.74
N GLY A 80 -18.66 -6.15 8.15
CA GLY A 80 -17.34 -6.68 8.52
C GLY A 80 -16.69 -5.90 9.67
N PHE A 81 -15.94 -6.60 10.53
CA PHE A 81 -15.35 -6.07 11.76
C PHE A 81 -13.85 -6.41 11.90
N GLY A 82 -13.09 -5.46 12.47
CA GLY A 82 -11.69 -5.64 12.88
C GLY A 82 -10.71 -5.87 11.72
N VAL A 83 -9.44 -6.11 12.08
CA VAL A 83 -8.29 -6.23 11.14
C VAL A 83 -8.49 -7.27 10.04
N MET A 84 -9.26 -8.33 10.32
CA MET A 84 -9.49 -9.46 9.42
C MET A 84 -10.85 -9.39 8.73
N HIS A 85 -11.59 -8.28 8.86
CA HIS A 85 -12.92 -8.03 8.28
C HIS A 85 -13.89 -9.21 8.45
N LEU A 86 -14.10 -9.64 9.70
CA LEU A 86 -15.02 -10.74 9.99
C LEU A 86 -16.47 -10.27 9.83
N VAL A 87 -17.21 -10.86 8.89
CA VAL A 87 -18.53 -10.39 8.44
C VAL A 87 -19.68 -11.05 9.16
N SER A 88 -20.64 -10.24 9.60
CA SER A 88 -21.93 -10.67 10.14
C SER A 88 -23.05 -9.87 9.46
N ASN A 89 -23.67 -10.46 8.43
CA ASN A 89 -24.82 -9.90 7.71
C ASN A 89 -25.77 -11.03 7.25
N PRO A 90 -26.93 -10.75 6.61
CA PRO A 90 -27.90 -11.80 6.23
C PRO A 90 -27.42 -12.89 5.27
N VAL A 91 -26.31 -12.66 4.56
CA VAL A 91 -25.79 -13.60 3.54
C VAL A 91 -24.40 -14.16 3.89
N ARG A 92 -23.65 -13.49 4.77
CA ARG A 92 -22.28 -13.83 5.18
C ARG A 92 -22.16 -13.83 6.68
N HIS A 93 -21.66 -14.95 7.19
CA HIS A 93 -21.57 -15.24 8.63
C HIS A 93 -20.15 -15.69 9.01
N THR A 94 -19.12 -15.01 8.48
CA THR A 94 -17.72 -15.36 8.76
C THR A 94 -17.34 -15.02 10.20
N LEU A 95 -17.96 -14.00 10.82
CA LEU A 95 -17.81 -13.69 12.24
C LEU A 95 -18.32 -14.83 13.12
N GLU A 96 -19.52 -15.34 12.86
CA GLU A 96 -20.10 -16.46 13.62
C GLU A 96 -19.28 -17.74 13.42
N ARG A 97 -18.82 -17.99 12.18
CA ARG A 97 -17.95 -19.13 11.89
C ARG A 97 -16.61 -19.00 12.61
N ALA A 98 -16.00 -17.82 12.64
CA ALA A 98 -14.78 -17.57 13.39
C ALA A 98 -15.00 -17.82 14.90
N ALA A 99 -16.11 -17.35 15.47
CA ALA A 99 -16.47 -17.60 16.87
C ALA A 99 -16.59 -19.11 17.18
N ALA A 100 -17.20 -19.87 16.27
CA ALA A 100 -17.32 -21.32 16.44
C ALA A 100 -15.96 -22.04 16.34
N LEU A 101 -15.06 -21.58 15.48
CA LEU A 101 -13.75 -22.20 15.27
C LEU A 101 -12.74 -21.87 16.38
N THR A 102 -12.78 -20.66 16.93
CA THR A 102 -11.87 -20.22 17.99
C THR A 102 -12.40 -20.48 19.40
N GLY A 103 -13.72 -20.57 19.56
CA GLY A 103 -14.39 -20.54 20.86
C GLY A 103 -14.52 -19.13 21.46
N GLU A 104 -14.07 -18.09 20.75
CA GLU A 104 -14.20 -16.70 21.19
C GLU A 104 -15.63 -16.18 20.99
N PRO A 105 -16.17 -15.39 21.93
CA PRO A 105 -17.45 -14.72 21.73
C PRO A 105 -17.41 -13.77 20.52
N ALA A 106 -18.47 -13.75 19.71
CA ALA A 106 -18.58 -12.83 18.57
C ALA A 106 -18.40 -11.36 18.98
N ALA A 107 -18.83 -10.98 20.18
CA ALA A 107 -18.59 -9.63 20.71
C ALA A 107 -17.10 -9.31 20.87
N THR A 108 -16.30 -10.26 21.36
CA THR A 108 -14.84 -10.12 21.51
C THR A 108 -14.18 -10.01 20.14
N LEU A 109 -14.57 -10.86 19.19
CA LEU A 109 -14.05 -10.83 17.82
C LEU A 109 -14.32 -9.50 17.08
N ARG A 110 -15.35 -8.75 17.48
CA ARG A 110 -15.63 -7.43 16.90
C ARG A 110 -14.66 -6.36 17.38
N THR A 111 -14.32 -6.36 18.67
CA THR A 111 -13.66 -5.22 19.33
C THR A 111 -12.22 -5.46 19.73
N ASP A 112 -11.81 -6.72 19.93
CA ASP A 112 -10.44 -7.07 20.30
C ASP A 112 -9.62 -7.48 19.07
N THR A 113 -8.58 -6.70 18.78
CA THR A 113 -7.69 -6.91 17.64
C THR A 113 -7.05 -8.30 17.64
N ALA A 114 -6.61 -8.81 18.79
CA ALA A 114 -5.92 -10.09 18.84
C ALA A 114 -6.89 -11.27 18.62
N ALA A 115 -8.08 -11.19 19.19
CA ALA A 115 -9.15 -12.16 18.96
C ALA A 115 -9.62 -12.12 17.50
N ASN A 116 -9.76 -10.94 16.90
CA ASN A 116 -10.13 -10.79 15.50
C ASN A 116 -9.09 -11.44 14.56
N ILE A 117 -7.79 -11.21 14.79
CA ILE A 117 -6.69 -11.86 14.07
C ILE A 117 -6.72 -13.38 14.25
N LEU A 118 -7.00 -13.86 15.48
CA LEU A 118 -7.19 -15.28 15.76
C LEU A 118 -8.36 -15.88 14.96
N GLY A 119 -9.48 -15.16 14.86
CA GLY A 119 -10.65 -15.55 14.07
C GLY A 119 -10.35 -15.64 12.57
N GLY A 120 -9.62 -14.67 12.01
CA GLY A 120 -9.18 -14.70 10.62
C GLY A 120 -8.27 -15.89 10.31
N ALA A 121 -7.31 -16.20 11.20
CA ALA A 121 -6.45 -17.37 11.08
C ALA A 121 -7.26 -18.68 11.11
N ALA A 122 -8.24 -18.78 12.00
CA ALA A 122 -9.12 -19.94 12.10
C ALA A 122 -9.94 -20.17 10.83
N LEU A 123 -10.45 -19.09 10.21
CA LEU A 123 -11.16 -19.15 8.94
C LEU A 123 -10.26 -19.63 7.79
N LEU A 124 -9.07 -19.03 7.63
CA LEU A 124 -8.10 -19.44 6.62
C LEU A 124 -7.75 -20.92 6.77
N ARG A 125 -7.47 -21.36 8.00
CA ARG A 125 -7.20 -22.76 8.29
C ARG A 125 -8.39 -23.66 7.93
N GLY A 126 -9.60 -23.27 8.30
CA GLY A 126 -10.81 -24.01 7.93
C GLY A 126 -11.06 -24.09 6.41
N TYR A 127 -10.62 -23.08 5.64
CA TYR A 127 -10.66 -23.13 4.17
C TYR A 127 -9.60 -24.07 3.61
N ALA A 128 -8.37 -24.03 4.14
CA ALA A 128 -7.29 -24.94 3.76
C ALA A 128 -7.65 -26.41 4.04
N ASP A 129 -8.21 -26.71 5.23
CA ASP A 129 -8.69 -28.06 5.56
C ASP A 129 -9.82 -28.50 4.61
N GLY A 130 -10.74 -27.60 4.28
CA GLY A 130 -11.82 -27.86 3.32
C GLY A 130 -11.35 -27.99 1.86
N LEU A 131 -10.10 -27.63 1.56
CA LEU A 131 -9.42 -27.85 0.28
C LEU A 131 -8.57 -29.14 0.31
N GLY A 132 -8.37 -29.73 1.49
CA GLY A 132 -7.57 -30.94 1.67
C GLY A 132 -6.07 -30.70 1.78
N LEU A 133 -5.63 -29.47 2.04
CA LEU A 133 -4.21 -29.15 2.23
C LEU A 133 -3.67 -29.87 3.46
N ASP A 134 -2.60 -30.64 3.28
CA ASP A 134 -1.91 -31.30 4.38
C ASP A 134 -0.92 -30.36 5.09
N ALA A 135 -0.11 -30.88 6.00
CA ALA A 135 0.86 -30.05 6.72
C ALA A 135 2.00 -29.54 5.82
N ALA A 136 2.44 -30.34 4.85
CA ALA A 136 3.49 -29.93 3.91
C ALA A 136 2.97 -28.88 2.94
N ASP A 137 1.72 -29.02 2.46
CA ASP A 137 1.08 -27.98 1.64
C ASP A 137 0.98 -26.66 2.41
N ARG A 138 0.65 -26.71 3.71
CA ARG A 138 0.50 -25.50 4.53
C ARG A 138 1.82 -24.79 4.83
N ASP A 139 2.96 -25.47 4.71
CA ASP A 139 4.29 -24.86 4.78
C ASP A 139 4.66 -24.11 3.49
N ASP A 140 3.97 -24.39 2.38
CA ASP A 140 4.14 -23.70 1.10
C ASP A 140 3.13 -22.56 0.96
N LEU A 141 3.61 -21.32 0.84
CA LEU A 141 2.74 -20.16 0.63
C LEU A 141 1.90 -20.29 -0.63
N ASP A 142 2.41 -20.90 -1.70
CA ASP A 142 1.72 -20.94 -3.00
C ASP A 142 0.45 -21.82 -2.95
N ALA A 143 0.47 -22.86 -2.11
CA ALA A 143 -0.68 -23.74 -1.91
C ALA A 143 -1.88 -23.03 -1.25
N TRP A 144 -1.65 -21.94 -0.51
CA TRP A 144 -2.73 -21.21 0.19
C TRP A 144 -3.63 -20.39 -0.73
N TYR A 145 -3.29 -20.23 -2.02
CA TYR A 145 -3.97 -19.29 -2.90
C TYR A 145 -5.48 -19.54 -3.01
N PRO A 146 -5.96 -20.79 -3.16
CA PRO A 146 -7.40 -21.05 -3.21
C PRO A 146 -8.10 -20.81 -1.86
N ALA A 147 -7.39 -20.95 -0.73
CA ALA A 147 -7.91 -20.64 0.59
C ALA A 147 -8.07 -19.13 0.80
N VAL A 148 -7.09 -18.34 0.33
CA VAL A 148 -7.14 -16.87 0.32
C VAL A 148 -8.23 -16.38 -0.62
N ALA A 149 -8.37 -16.96 -1.81
CA ALA A 149 -9.44 -16.62 -2.74
C ALA A 149 -10.82 -16.86 -2.10
N ARG A 150 -11.01 -17.98 -1.39
CA ARG A 150 -12.24 -18.26 -0.62
C ARG A 150 -12.47 -17.28 0.53
N TYR A 151 -11.41 -16.73 1.12
CA TYR A 151 -11.50 -15.78 2.23
C TYR A 151 -12.26 -14.50 1.83
N SER A 152 -12.13 -14.06 0.57
CA SER A 152 -12.88 -12.91 0.03
C SER A 152 -14.41 -13.03 0.15
N GLY A 153 -14.92 -14.25 0.38
CA GLY A 153 -16.35 -14.57 0.38
C GLY A 153 -16.99 -14.53 -1.01
N THR A 154 -16.22 -14.29 -2.06
CA THR A 154 -16.68 -14.23 -3.46
C THR A 154 -16.27 -15.48 -4.24
N ARG A 155 -16.60 -15.55 -5.53
CA ARG A 155 -16.26 -16.68 -6.41
C ARG A 155 -15.69 -16.18 -7.74
N GLY A 156 -14.97 -17.05 -8.44
CA GLY A 156 -14.45 -16.74 -9.78
C GLY A 156 -13.44 -15.59 -9.77
N THR A 157 -13.55 -14.71 -10.76
CA THR A 157 -12.60 -13.62 -11.01
C THR A 157 -12.43 -12.68 -9.81
N THR A 158 -13.49 -12.35 -9.07
CA THR A 158 -13.39 -11.47 -7.89
C THR A 158 -12.54 -12.11 -6.78
N ALA A 159 -12.70 -13.42 -6.56
CA ALA A 159 -11.93 -14.16 -5.56
C ALA A 159 -10.44 -14.24 -5.95
N ALA A 160 -10.16 -14.42 -7.25
CA ALA A 160 -8.80 -14.39 -7.78
C ALA A 160 -8.16 -13.00 -7.65
N LEU A 161 -8.89 -11.91 -7.92
CA LEU A 161 -8.37 -10.55 -7.76
C LEU A 161 -8.00 -10.22 -6.31
N TYR A 162 -8.82 -10.67 -5.37
CA TYR A 162 -8.51 -10.56 -3.95
C TYR A 162 -7.23 -11.32 -3.60
N ALA A 163 -7.13 -12.60 -4.01
CA ALA A 163 -5.94 -13.41 -3.75
C ALA A 163 -4.70 -12.82 -4.41
N ASP A 164 -4.76 -12.40 -5.68
CA ASP A 164 -3.67 -11.74 -6.39
C ASP A 164 -3.15 -10.48 -5.65
N SER A 165 -4.06 -9.73 -5.02
CA SER A 165 -3.68 -8.55 -4.22
C SER A 165 -2.89 -8.95 -2.97
N VAL A 166 -3.35 -9.97 -2.24
CA VAL A 166 -2.64 -10.52 -1.07
C VAL A 166 -1.27 -11.08 -1.47
N TYR A 167 -1.20 -11.82 -2.58
CA TYR A 167 0.05 -12.39 -3.08
C TYR A 167 1.02 -11.33 -3.61
N THR A 168 0.53 -10.17 -4.06
CA THR A 168 1.38 -9.02 -4.38
C THR A 168 2.08 -8.51 -3.12
N PHE A 169 1.39 -8.41 -1.97
CA PHE A 169 2.02 -8.02 -0.70
C PHE A 169 3.05 -9.05 -0.21
N LEU A 170 2.83 -10.34 -0.47
CA LEU A 170 3.82 -11.39 -0.18
C LEU A 170 5.04 -11.33 -1.10
N ALA A 171 4.81 -11.03 -2.39
CA ALA A 171 5.86 -10.88 -3.39
C ALA A 171 6.78 -9.71 -3.06
N ASP A 172 6.19 -8.54 -2.83
CA ASP A 172 6.92 -7.29 -2.62
C ASP A 172 7.47 -7.14 -1.21
N GLY A 173 6.82 -7.81 -0.26
CA GLY A 173 6.94 -7.49 1.14
C GLY A 173 6.02 -6.33 1.54
N LEU A 174 5.83 -6.19 2.84
CA LEU A 174 5.02 -5.15 3.45
C LEU A 174 5.87 -4.46 4.52
N ASP A 175 5.79 -3.14 4.60
CA ASP A 175 6.25 -2.37 5.74
C ASP A 175 5.20 -1.30 6.05
N ALA A 176 4.30 -1.62 6.98
CA ALA A 176 3.12 -0.81 7.28
C ALA A 176 3.11 -0.39 8.75
N LEU A 177 2.61 0.82 9.00
CA LEU A 177 2.29 1.29 10.34
C LEU A 177 0.81 1.01 10.61
N THR A 178 0.51 0.44 11.77
CA THR A 178 -0.85 0.40 12.30
C THR A 178 -1.30 1.81 12.71
N PRO A 179 -2.61 2.06 12.93
CA PRO A 179 -3.09 3.34 13.43
C PRO A 179 -2.40 3.80 14.74
N ASP A 180 -2.00 2.85 15.58
CA ASP A 180 -1.30 3.10 16.85
C ASP A 180 0.23 3.27 16.67
N GLY A 181 0.74 3.24 15.44
CA GLY A 181 2.15 3.44 15.10
C GLY A 181 3.04 2.19 15.26
N GLU A 182 2.46 1.02 15.50
CA GLU A 182 3.21 -0.25 15.49
C GLU A 182 3.60 -0.60 14.05
N ARG A 183 4.86 -0.99 13.84
CA ARG A 183 5.33 -1.42 12.51
C ARG A 183 5.09 -2.91 12.31
N ILE A 184 4.34 -3.26 11.26
CA ILE A 184 4.12 -4.63 10.80
C ILE A 184 4.86 -4.82 9.49
N THR A 185 5.76 -5.80 9.46
CA THR A 185 6.54 -6.14 8.27
C THR A 185 6.15 -7.51 7.72
N VAL A 186 6.22 -7.68 6.41
CA VAL A 186 6.20 -8.98 5.70
C VAL A 186 7.45 -9.02 4.85
N THR A 187 8.20 -10.12 4.92
CA THR A 187 9.42 -10.24 4.10
C THR A 187 9.02 -10.64 2.69
N GLY A 188 9.31 -9.77 1.73
CA GLY A 188 9.08 -10.01 0.31
C GLY A 188 9.83 -11.24 -0.17
N ARG A 189 9.14 -12.08 -0.95
CA ARG A 189 9.72 -13.32 -1.51
C ARG A 189 9.00 -13.71 -2.79
N PRO A 190 9.67 -14.36 -3.76
CA PRO A 190 8.99 -14.91 -4.93
C PRO A 190 7.85 -15.85 -4.52
N VAL A 191 6.68 -15.68 -5.14
CA VAL A 191 5.49 -16.51 -4.99
C VAL A 191 4.95 -16.85 -6.38
N PHE A 192 4.56 -18.10 -6.60
CA PHE A 192 4.09 -18.63 -7.88
C PHE A 192 2.84 -19.50 -7.69
N PRO A 193 1.76 -18.96 -7.10
CA PRO A 193 0.56 -19.75 -6.83
C PRO A 193 -0.05 -20.31 -8.11
N GLU A 194 -0.42 -21.59 -8.07
CA GLU A 194 -1.23 -22.19 -9.12
C GLU A 194 -2.64 -21.58 -9.08
N ARG A 195 -3.00 -20.88 -10.15
CA ARG A 195 -4.35 -20.36 -10.35
C ARG A 195 -5.17 -21.51 -10.92
N ASP A 196 -6.00 -22.11 -10.09
CA ASP A 196 -6.71 -23.37 -10.33
C ASP A 196 -7.64 -23.28 -11.55
N GLY A 197 -7.10 -23.57 -12.74
CA GLY A 197 -7.75 -24.09 -13.96
C GLY A 197 -8.93 -23.30 -14.54
N SER A 198 -9.42 -22.27 -13.86
CA SER A 198 -10.15 -21.19 -14.49
C SER A 198 -9.21 -20.69 -15.57
N PRO A 199 -9.70 -20.44 -16.80
CA PRO A 199 -8.92 -19.61 -17.70
C PRO A 199 -8.47 -18.38 -16.92
N ALA A 200 -7.52 -17.62 -17.45
CA ALA A 200 -7.67 -16.19 -17.30
C ALA A 200 -9.05 -15.80 -17.89
N ALA A 201 -10.15 -16.14 -17.22
CA ALA A 201 -11.49 -15.73 -17.51
C ALA A 201 -11.52 -14.32 -16.94
N ASP A 202 -10.91 -13.45 -17.73
CA ASP A 202 -10.95 -12.02 -17.57
C ASP A 202 -10.49 -11.49 -16.20
N VAL A 203 -9.43 -12.07 -15.60
CA VAL A 203 -8.57 -11.36 -14.62
C VAL A 203 -7.76 -10.25 -15.34
N GLY A 204 -8.36 -9.63 -16.35
CA GLY A 204 -7.73 -8.91 -17.45
C GLY A 204 -8.71 -8.37 -18.49
N ALA A 205 -10.03 -8.59 -18.36
CA ALA A 205 -10.97 -7.77 -19.13
C ALA A 205 -10.80 -6.34 -18.66
N ARG A 206 -10.10 -5.56 -19.46
CA ARG A 206 -10.05 -4.13 -19.28
C ARG A 206 -11.46 -3.59 -19.45
N SER A 207 -11.83 -2.64 -18.60
CA SER A 207 -13.04 -1.87 -18.81
C SER A 207 -13.05 -1.31 -20.23
N ALA A 208 -14.18 -1.45 -20.93
CA ALA A 208 -14.36 -0.84 -22.24
C ALA A 208 -14.50 0.69 -22.15
N ASP A 209 -14.92 1.19 -20.99
CA ASP A 209 -15.18 2.61 -20.75
C ASP A 209 -13.94 3.38 -20.30
N TYR A 210 -13.05 2.71 -19.56
CA TYR A 210 -11.78 3.22 -19.06
C TYR A 210 -10.74 2.08 -19.03
N PRO A 211 -9.94 1.88 -20.09
CA PRO A 211 -9.08 0.71 -20.26
C PRO A 211 -8.08 0.41 -19.14
N ALA A 212 -7.70 1.41 -18.33
CA ALA A 212 -6.82 1.18 -17.18
C ALA A 212 -7.54 0.48 -16.01
N ALA A 213 -8.87 0.50 -15.94
CA ALA A 213 -9.64 -0.23 -14.93
C ALA A 213 -9.84 -1.71 -15.29
N LEU A 214 -9.92 -2.53 -14.24
CA LEU A 214 -10.45 -3.89 -14.32
C LEU A 214 -11.97 -3.85 -14.52
N TRP A 215 -12.55 -4.90 -15.10
CA TRP A 215 -14.00 -5.06 -15.20
C TRP A 215 -14.49 -6.19 -14.28
N VAL A 216 -15.29 -5.83 -13.28
CA VAL A 216 -15.94 -6.78 -12.36
C VAL A 216 -17.38 -6.32 -12.14
N PRO A 217 -18.38 -6.90 -12.83
CA PRO A 217 -19.73 -6.36 -12.80
C PRO A 217 -20.37 -6.45 -11.40
N ALA A 218 -21.12 -5.42 -11.04
CA ALA A 218 -22.09 -5.44 -9.94
C ALA A 218 -23.26 -6.38 -10.26
N ASP A 219 -24.02 -6.77 -9.24
CA ASP A 219 -25.24 -7.58 -9.45
C ASP A 219 -26.27 -6.76 -10.28
N PRO A 220 -26.93 -7.36 -11.29
CA PRO A 220 -27.94 -6.68 -12.09
C PRO A 220 -29.13 -6.08 -11.32
N ASN A 221 -29.37 -6.50 -10.07
CA ASN A 221 -30.39 -5.90 -9.21
C ASN A 221 -29.94 -4.56 -8.57
N ASN A 222 -28.64 -4.26 -8.60
CA ASN A 222 -28.05 -3.09 -7.95
C ASN A 222 -27.82 -1.90 -8.90
N TYR A 223 -28.28 -1.98 -10.15
CA TYR A 223 -28.26 -0.88 -11.11
C TYR A 223 -29.42 -0.99 -12.11
N THR A 224 -29.72 0.10 -12.81
CA THR A 224 -30.69 0.08 -13.93
C THR A 224 -29.94 0.12 -15.24
N SER A 225 -30.29 -0.76 -16.20
CA SER A 225 -29.69 -0.68 -17.54
C SER A 225 -30.18 0.56 -18.30
N GLY A 226 -29.24 1.25 -18.94
CA GLY A 226 -29.48 2.53 -19.59
C GLY A 226 -29.48 3.72 -18.62
N ARG A 227 -29.65 4.91 -19.19
CA ARG A 227 -29.76 6.17 -18.44
C ARG A 227 -30.94 6.99 -18.92
N THR A 228 -31.52 7.75 -17.99
CA THR A 228 -32.63 8.67 -18.26
C THR A 228 -32.19 10.12 -18.40
N ALA A 229 -30.92 10.43 -18.10
CA ALA A 229 -30.34 11.76 -18.24
C ALA A 229 -28.93 11.69 -18.84
N LYS A 230 -28.48 12.82 -19.40
CA LYS A 230 -27.10 12.98 -19.88
C LYS A 230 -26.17 12.97 -18.67
N ILE A 231 -25.00 12.34 -18.82
CA ILE A 231 -23.93 12.42 -17.83
C ILE A 231 -23.41 13.86 -17.75
N ASP A 232 -23.54 14.48 -16.59
CA ASP A 232 -23.10 15.85 -16.33
C ASP A 232 -22.33 16.01 -15.01
N LYS A 233 -22.25 14.96 -14.19
CA LYS A 233 -21.62 15.01 -12.86
C LYS A 233 -20.77 13.78 -12.57
N ILE A 234 -19.81 13.98 -11.67
CA ILE A 234 -19.03 12.92 -11.02
C ILE A 234 -19.26 13.07 -9.51
N VAL A 235 -19.59 11.98 -8.83
CA VAL A 235 -19.77 11.96 -7.37
C VAL A 235 -18.67 11.11 -6.76
N VAL A 236 -17.86 11.75 -5.90
CA VAL A 236 -16.79 11.12 -5.12
C VAL A 236 -17.38 10.60 -3.81
N HIS A 237 -17.16 9.32 -3.54
CA HIS A 237 -17.58 8.63 -2.33
C HIS A 237 -16.39 8.04 -1.59
N VAL A 238 -16.57 7.78 -0.30
CA VAL A 238 -15.69 6.94 0.52
C VAL A 238 -16.50 5.77 1.05
N THR A 239 -15.98 4.56 0.85
CA THR A 239 -16.75 3.32 0.99
C THR A 239 -17.13 2.95 2.41
N GLN A 240 -16.43 3.47 3.43
CA GLN A 240 -16.49 3.00 4.81
C GLN A 240 -16.18 1.50 4.91
N GLY A 241 -15.12 1.09 4.21
CA GLY A 241 -14.70 -0.30 4.10
C GLY A 241 -13.57 -0.51 3.08
N SER A 242 -13.27 -1.78 2.85
CA SER A 242 -12.15 -2.20 1.99
C SER A 242 -12.49 -2.26 0.51
N TYR A 243 -11.49 -2.24 -0.35
CA TYR A 243 -11.63 -2.32 -1.80
C TYR A 243 -12.37 -3.60 -2.23
N ALA A 244 -11.90 -4.75 -1.73
CA ALA A 244 -12.52 -6.03 -2.01
C ALA A 244 -13.90 -6.17 -1.34
N GLY A 245 -14.06 -5.62 -0.13
CA GLY A 245 -15.33 -5.58 0.59
C GLY A 245 -16.40 -4.80 -0.19
N SER A 246 -16.05 -3.65 -0.76
CA SER A 246 -16.96 -2.83 -1.57
C SER A 246 -17.35 -3.51 -2.88
N ILE A 247 -16.37 -4.09 -3.60
CA ILE A 247 -16.66 -4.87 -4.82
C ILE A 247 -17.61 -6.03 -4.49
N SER A 248 -17.29 -6.75 -3.43
CA SER A 248 -18.13 -7.84 -2.97
C SER A 248 -19.54 -7.39 -2.57
N TRP A 249 -19.67 -6.23 -1.94
CA TRP A 249 -20.96 -5.69 -1.52
C TRP A 249 -21.85 -5.34 -2.71
N PHE A 250 -21.28 -4.72 -3.74
CA PHE A 250 -22.02 -4.39 -4.97
C PHE A 250 -22.39 -5.62 -5.81
N GLN A 251 -21.79 -6.79 -5.55
CA GLN A 251 -22.19 -8.07 -6.12
C GLN A 251 -23.27 -8.80 -5.29
N ASP A 252 -23.63 -8.29 -4.13
CA ASP A 252 -24.72 -8.83 -3.32
C ASP A 252 -26.05 -8.20 -3.75
N PRO A 253 -27.02 -8.96 -4.27
CA PRO A 253 -28.33 -8.42 -4.69
C PRO A 253 -29.13 -7.81 -3.54
N VAL A 254 -28.80 -8.10 -2.28
CA VAL A 254 -29.45 -7.53 -1.10
C VAL A 254 -28.92 -6.13 -0.76
N SER A 255 -27.76 -5.74 -1.31
CA SER A 255 -27.18 -4.43 -1.03
C SER A 255 -28.02 -3.27 -1.58
N GLU A 256 -28.69 -3.49 -2.72
CA GLU A 256 -29.48 -2.48 -3.45
C GLU A 256 -28.69 -1.19 -3.77
N VAL A 257 -27.36 -1.28 -3.79
CA VAL A 257 -26.44 -0.16 -4.05
C VAL A 257 -25.28 -0.60 -4.95
N SER A 258 -24.75 0.34 -5.73
CA SER A 258 -23.58 0.13 -6.58
C SER A 258 -22.92 1.45 -6.97
N ALA A 259 -21.66 1.40 -7.40
CA ALA A 259 -20.97 2.50 -8.05
C ALA A 259 -20.41 2.11 -9.41
N HIS A 260 -20.03 3.09 -10.23
CA HIS A 260 -19.43 2.80 -11.53
C HIS A 260 -17.99 2.33 -11.37
N TYR A 261 -17.24 2.94 -10.45
CA TYR A 261 -15.83 2.64 -10.20
C TYR A 261 -15.53 2.52 -8.71
N VAL A 262 -14.58 1.66 -8.35
CA VAL A 262 -13.99 1.54 -7.01
C VAL A 262 -12.47 1.72 -7.13
N VAL A 263 -11.87 2.50 -6.24
CA VAL A 263 -10.43 2.84 -6.23
C VAL A 263 -9.78 2.30 -4.96
N ARG A 264 -8.72 1.51 -5.13
CA ARG A 264 -7.94 0.95 -4.03
C ARG A 264 -6.98 1.99 -3.45
N SER A 265 -6.90 2.04 -2.14
CA SER A 265 -6.10 3.00 -1.40
C SER A 265 -4.60 2.71 -1.48
N SER A 266 -4.19 1.44 -1.56
CA SER A 266 -2.77 1.08 -1.48
C SER A 266 -1.94 1.43 -2.71
N ASP A 267 -2.51 1.25 -3.90
CA ASP A 267 -1.81 1.38 -5.18
C ASP A 267 -2.61 2.11 -6.26
N GLY A 268 -3.83 2.55 -5.94
CA GLY A 268 -4.69 3.26 -6.88
C GLY A 268 -5.39 2.37 -7.90
N GLN A 269 -5.36 1.02 -7.76
CA GLN A 269 -6.04 0.13 -8.70
C GLN A 269 -7.54 0.46 -8.81
N ILE A 270 -8.04 0.53 -10.04
CA ILE A 270 -9.42 0.87 -10.34
C ILE A 270 -10.15 -0.36 -10.86
N THR A 271 -11.34 -0.63 -10.31
CA THR A 271 -12.28 -1.61 -10.86
C THR A 271 -13.55 -0.90 -11.28
N GLN A 272 -13.97 -1.07 -12.53
CA GLN A 272 -15.28 -0.66 -13.02
C GLN A 272 -16.29 -1.78 -12.75
N MET A 273 -17.44 -1.42 -12.20
CA MET A 273 -18.50 -2.35 -11.80
C MET A 273 -19.84 -2.16 -12.50
N VAL A 274 -20.14 -0.93 -12.92
CA VAL A 274 -21.31 -0.61 -13.73
C VAL A 274 -20.82 0.16 -14.96
N ARG A 275 -21.34 -0.18 -16.15
CA ARG A 275 -20.98 0.53 -17.38
C ARG A 275 -21.40 1.98 -17.28
N ASP A 276 -20.65 2.90 -17.90
CA ASP A 276 -21.00 4.32 -17.87
C ASP A 276 -22.39 4.59 -18.50
N ALA A 277 -22.80 3.70 -19.41
CA ALA A 277 -24.08 3.73 -20.13
C ALA A 277 -25.28 3.23 -19.31
N ASP A 278 -25.03 2.65 -18.13
CA ASP A 278 -26.05 2.20 -17.19
C ASP A 278 -26.11 3.16 -15.98
N THR A 279 -27.13 3.02 -15.13
CA THR A 279 -27.35 3.88 -13.96
C THR A 279 -27.05 3.10 -12.68
N ALA A 280 -25.86 3.32 -12.10
CA ALA A 280 -25.51 2.77 -10.78
C ALA A 280 -26.30 3.44 -9.64
N TYR A 281 -26.46 2.73 -8.51
CA TYR A 281 -27.23 3.18 -7.36
C TYR A 281 -26.32 3.71 -6.24
N HIS A 282 -25.83 4.95 -6.37
CA HIS A 282 -24.84 5.51 -5.43
C HIS A 282 -25.22 6.85 -4.77
N ALA A 283 -26.06 7.68 -5.39
CA ALA A 283 -26.33 9.06 -4.97
C ALA A 283 -27.79 9.48 -5.15
N ARG A 284 -28.73 8.54 -4.92
CA ARG A 284 -30.18 8.77 -4.94
C ARG A 284 -30.64 9.52 -6.21
N SER A 285 -31.11 10.76 -6.06
CA SER A 285 -31.64 11.57 -7.17
C SER A 285 -30.58 11.95 -8.22
N ALA A 286 -29.29 11.94 -7.86
CA ALA A 286 -28.20 12.22 -8.77
C ALA A 286 -27.81 11.03 -9.67
N ASN A 287 -28.29 9.81 -9.39
CA ASN A 287 -27.93 8.60 -10.14
C ASN A 287 -28.12 8.77 -11.65
N ALA A 288 -29.23 9.38 -12.07
CA ALA A 288 -29.58 9.51 -13.48
C ALA A 288 -28.49 10.24 -14.31
N SER A 289 -27.83 11.27 -13.75
CA SER A 289 -26.89 12.13 -14.47
C SER A 289 -25.44 12.07 -13.97
N ALA A 290 -25.16 11.32 -12.90
CA ALA A 290 -23.82 11.23 -12.32
C ALA A 290 -23.10 9.89 -12.54
N LEU A 291 -21.78 9.92 -12.57
CA LEU A 291 -20.92 8.75 -12.40
C LEU A 291 -20.36 8.73 -10.97
N GLY A 292 -20.69 7.70 -10.19
CA GLY A 292 -20.14 7.47 -8.85
C GLY A 292 -18.78 6.76 -8.84
N ILE A 293 -17.84 7.30 -8.08
CA ILE A 293 -16.50 6.73 -7.83
C ILE A 293 -16.33 6.52 -6.32
N GLU A 294 -16.16 5.27 -5.92
CA GLU A 294 -15.96 4.83 -4.54
C GLU A 294 -14.48 4.72 -4.20
N HIS A 295 -14.07 5.29 -3.07
CA HIS A 295 -12.69 5.24 -2.59
C HIS A 295 -12.61 4.40 -1.33
N GLU A 296 -11.79 3.36 -1.36
CA GLU A 296 -11.54 2.51 -0.20
C GLU A 296 -11.08 3.34 1.02
N GLY A 297 -11.73 3.12 2.17
CA GLY A 297 -11.27 3.66 3.46
C GLY A 297 -12.39 4.18 4.33
N PHE A 298 -12.02 4.97 5.33
CA PHE A 298 -12.92 5.54 6.33
C PHE A 298 -12.78 7.06 6.38
N ILE A 299 -13.91 7.78 6.45
CA ILE A 299 -13.94 9.25 6.33
C ILE A 299 -13.24 10.00 7.48
N ASP A 300 -13.01 9.31 8.59
CA ASP A 300 -12.44 9.82 9.83
C ASP A 300 -10.95 9.47 9.99
N ASP A 301 -10.35 8.79 9.01
CA ASP A 301 -8.94 8.45 9.00
C ASP A 301 -8.24 8.93 7.70
N PRO A 302 -7.42 10.00 7.78
CA PRO A 302 -6.73 10.56 6.62
C PRO A 302 -5.67 9.64 6.02
N THR A 303 -5.23 8.59 6.72
CA THR A 303 -4.17 7.68 6.22
C THR A 303 -4.64 6.84 5.02
N TRP A 304 -5.96 6.70 4.84
CA TRP A 304 -6.56 6.06 3.68
C TRP A 304 -6.50 6.90 2.40
N PHE A 305 -6.30 8.22 2.49
CA PHE A 305 -6.27 9.09 1.30
C PHE A 305 -4.84 9.23 0.76
N THR A 306 -4.34 8.14 0.18
CA THR A 306 -2.97 8.08 -0.34
C THR A 306 -2.80 8.86 -1.64
N ASP A 307 -1.54 9.20 -1.96
CA ASP A 307 -1.20 9.79 -3.25
C ASP A 307 -1.60 8.91 -4.45
N ALA A 308 -1.40 7.59 -4.32
CA ALA A 308 -1.78 6.64 -5.37
C ALA A 308 -3.29 6.65 -5.66
N MET A 309 -4.11 6.73 -4.61
CA MET A 309 -5.56 6.86 -4.72
C MET A 309 -5.95 8.18 -5.39
N TYR A 310 -5.46 9.32 -4.86
CA TYR A 310 -5.80 10.65 -5.40
C TYR A 310 -5.45 10.76 -6.88
N ARG A 311 -4.26 10.31 -7.28
CA ARG A 311 -3.80 10.37 -8.68
C ARG A 311 -4.62 9.49 -9.60
N SER A 312 -4.86 8.25 -9.21
CA SER A 312 -5.61 7.29 -10.05
C SER A 312 -7.06 7.72 -10.22
N SER A 313 -7.69 8.14 -9.13
CA SER A 313 -9.04 8.71 -9.16
C SER A 313 -9.12 10.00 -9.97
N ALA A 314 -8.15 10.92 -9.82
CA ALA A 314 -8.14 12.16 -10.57
C ALA A 314 -7.94 11.93 -12.08
N ALA A 315 -7.10 10.96 -12.47
CA ALA A 315 -6.91 10.56 -13.86
C ALA A 315 -8.19 9.98 -14.47
N LEU A 316 -8.88 9.10 -13.73
CA LEU A 316 -10.20 8.59 -14.11
C LEU A 316 -11.20 9.75 -14.27
N THR A 317 -11.32 10.62 -13.27
CA THR A 317 -12.24 11.78 -13.30
C THR A 317 -11.94 12.71 -14.46
N ALA A 318 -10.66 13.01 -14.74
CA ALA A 318 -10.26 13.81 -15.90
C ALA A 318 -10.69 13.16 -17.23
N SER A 319 -10.45 11.85 -17.39
CA SER A 319 -10.86 11.08 -18.57
C SER A 319 -12.39 11.08 -18.75
N LEU A 320 -13.15 10.93 -17.66
CA LEU A 320 -14.62 10.98 -17.70
C LEU A 320 -15.13 12.38 -18.05
N CYS A 321 -14.49 13.42 -17.49
CA CYS A 321 -14.80 14.81 -17.85
C CYS A 321 -14.60 15.07 -19.34
N GLU A 322 -13.49 14.59 -19.91
CA GLU A 322 -13.21 14.73 -21.34
C GLU A 322 -14.19 13.93 -22.21
N LYS A 323 -14.46 12.68 -21.84
CA LYS A 323 -15.38 11.78 -22.56
C LYS A 323 -16.81 12.34 -22.64
N TYR A 324 -17.30 12.95 -21.56
CA TYR A 324 -18.70 13.41 -21.46
C TYR A 324 -18.87 14.92 -21.56
N GLY A 325 -17.78 15.68 -21.67
CA GLY A 325 -17.80 17.14 -21.71
C GLY A 325 -18.25 17.77 -20.39
N ILE A 326 -17.85 17.17 -19.25
CA ILE A 326 -18.15 17.67 -17.91
C ILE A 326 -17.09 18.73 -17.53
N PRO A 327 -17.49 19.95 -17.12
CA PRO A 327 -16.53 20.93 -16.63
C PRO A 327 -15.73 20.43 -15.42
N LYS A 328 -14.41 20.64 -15.43
CA LYS A 328 -13.49 20.24 -14.35
C LYS A 328 -13.56 21.22 -13.16
N ASP A 329 -14.73 21.38 -12.57
CA ASP A 329 -15.00 22.28 -11.45
C ASP A 329 -15.81 21.61 -10.33
N ARG A 330 -15.92 22.29 -9.18
CA ARG A 330 -16.62 21.80 -7.99
C ARG A 330 -18.16 21.86 -8.09
N ALA A 331 -18.72 22.41 -9.17
CA ALA A 331 -20.16 22.34 -9.41
C ALA A 331 -20.57 21.01 -10.07
N HIS A 332 -19.62 20.35 -10.75
CA HIS A 332 -19.86 19.12 -11.50
C HIS A 332 -19.12 17.90 -10.93
N ILE A 333 -17.96 18.11 -10.30
CA ILE A 333 -17.27 17.08 -9.51
C ILE A 333 -17.57 17.40 -8.06
N ILE A 334 -18.40 16.57 -7.43
CA ILE A 334 -18.97 16.80 -6.09
C ILE A 334 -18.70 15.60 -5.17
N GLY A 335 -18.72 15.83 -3.86
CA GLY A 335 -18.83 14.77 -2.87
C GLY A 335 -20.27 14.27 -2.75
N HIS A 336 -20.46 13.07 -2.22
CA HIS A 336 -21.79 12.56 -1.95
C HIS A 336 -22.60 13.46 -1.00
N SER A 337 -21.93 14.01 0.02
CA SER A 337 -22.45 15.03 0.94
C SER A 337 -22.95 16.32 0.28
N GLU A 338 -22.60 16.57 -0.99
CA GLU A 338 -23.04 17.73 -1.76
C GLU A 338 -24.12 17.37 -2.80
N ALA A 339 -24.43 16.08 -2.97
CA ALA A 339 -25.43 15.62 -3.92
C ALA A 339 -26.85 16.03 -3.47
N PRO A 340 -27.77 16.38 -4.39
CA PRO A 340 -29.12 16.76 -4.03
C PRO A 340 -29.88 15.66 -3.28
N GLY A 341 -30.43 16.02 -2.11
CA GLY A 341 -31.23 15.11 -1.29
C GLY A 341 -30.43 14.02 -0.58
N ASN A 342 -29.13 14.25 -0.35
CA ASN A 342 -28.29 13.32 0.40
C ASN A 342 -28.53 13.41 1.94
N ASP A 343 -28.20 12.33 2.62
CA ASP A 343 -28.15 12.14 4.06
C ASP A 343 -26.76 11.62 4.50
N HIS A 344 -25.76 11.79 3.64
CA HIS A 344 -24.43 11.19 3.74
C HIS A 344 -23.35 12.24 4.02
N THR A 345 -22.22 11.81 4.59
CA THR A 345 -21.13 12.70 5.02
C THR A 345 -19.84 12.52 4.21
N ASP A 346 -19.78 11.52 3.34
CA ASP A 346 -18.60 11.24 2.51
C ASP A 346 -18.44 12.26 1.36
N PRO A 347 -17.19 12.52 0.89
CA PRO A 347 -15.94 11.85 1.24
C PRO A 347 -15.30 12.27 2.57
N GLY A 348 -15.98 13.13 3.34
CA GLY A 348 -15.57 13.48 4.70
C GLY A 348 -14.60 14.66 4.80
N PRO A 349 -14.25 15.07 6.02
CA PRO A 349 -13.45 16.26 6.29
C PRO A 349 -11.98 16.14 5.87
N TYR A 350 -11.48 14.91 5.72
CA TYR A 350 -10.07 14.64 5.38
C TYR A 350 -9.83 14.46 3.87
N TRP A 351 -10.88 14.53 3.05
CA TRP A 351 -10.72 14.57 1.60
C TRP A 351 -10.23 15.94 1.15
N ASP A 352 -9.02 15.99 0.61
CA ASP A 352 -8.35 17.18 0.12
C ASP A 352 -8.85 17.54 -1.29
N TRP A 353 -9.94 18.32 -1.32
CA TRP A 353 -10.54 18.78 -2.56
C TRP A 353 -9.62 19.66 -3.40
N ASP A 354 -8.77 20.48 -2.77
CA ASP A 354 -7.88 21.38 -3.51
C ASP A 354 -6.85 20.55 -4.29
N ARG A 355 -6.19 19.60 -3.62
CA ARG A 355 -5.27 18.65 -4.25
C ARG A 355 -5.96 17.82 -5.33
N TYR A 356 -7.14 17.27 -5.04
CA TYR A 356 -7.86 16.44 -6.00
C TYR A 356 -8.23 17.22 -7.27
N MET A 357 -8.79 18.43 -7.11
CA MET A 357 -9.18 19.26 -8.25
C MET A 357 -7.98 19.78 -9.03
N GLU A 358 -6.86 20.03 -8.36
CA GLU A 358 -5.57 20.29 -8.98
C GLU A 358 -5.17 19.14 -9.91
N LEU A 359 -5.12 17.91 -9.40
CA LEU A 359 -4.79 16.73 -10.19
C LEU A 359 -5.77 16.53 -11.37
N VAL A 360 -7.08 16.70 -11.16
CA VAL A 360 -8.10 16.53 -12.21
C VAL A 360 -7.94 17.53 -13.35
N LYS A 361 -7.64 18.80 -13.02
CA LYS A 361 -7.45 19.86 -14.02
C LYS A 361 -6.15 19.71 -14.80
N GLY A 362 -5.25 18.82 -14.37
CA GLY A 362 -3.87 18.79 -14.87
C GLY A 362 -3.10 20.07 -14.53
N THR A 363 -3.62 20.89 -13.61
CA THR A 363 -2.96 22.09 -13.07
C THR A 363 -2.30 21.81 -11.73
N GLY A 364 -2.62 20.65 -11.14
CA GLY A 364 -1.96 20.13 -9.98
C GLY A 364 -0.53 19.85 -10.31
N THR A 365 0.33 20.47 -9.51
CA THR A 365 1.77 20.24 -9.46
C THR A 365 2.04 18.86 -8.85
N GLY A 366 1.43 17.81 -9.40
CA GLY A 366 1.65 16.41 -9.06
C GLY A 366 2.98 15.92 -9.62
N GLY A 367 4.07 16.65 -9.38
CA GLY A 367 5.41 16.24 -9.77
C GLY A 367 5.56 15.94 -11.25
N GLU A 368 5.00 16.74 -12.14
CA GLU A 368 5.63 16.90 -13.46
C GLU A 368 5.93 18.37 -13.60
N THR A 369 7.21 18.73 -13.66
CA THR A 369 7.56 20.01 -14.27
C THR A 369 7.26 19.91 -15.78
N ARG A 370 7.29 21.03 -16.52
CA ARG A 370 7.03 21.07 -17.97
C ARG A 370 7.85 20.06 -18.80
N ASP A 371 8.89 19.45 -18.22
CA ASP A 371 9.73 18.45 -18.86
C ASP A 371 9.17 17.01 -18.87
N GLY A 372 8.12 16.71 -18.10
CA GLY A 372 7.51 15.37 -18.04
C GLY A 372 8.46 14.27 -17.52
N LEU A 373 9.50 14.66 -16.77
CA LEU A 373 10.46 13.75 -16.15
C LEU A 373 10.64 14.01 -14.66
N SER A 374 10.23 15.17 -14.15
CA SER A 374 10.56 15.62 -12.79
C SER A 374 9.42 15.45 -11.80
N PHE A 375 9.52 14.44 -10.92
CA PHE A 375 8.53 14.09 -9.90
C PHE A 375 8.99 14.39 -8.47
N THR A 376 8.03 14.70 -7.58
CA THR A 376 8.29 14.89 -6.15
C THR A 376 8.70 13.59 -5.46
N THR A 377 8.27 12.45 -6.01
CA THR A 377 8.70 11.10 -5.64
C THR A 377 8.69 10.21 -6.87
N TYR A 378 9.59 9.24 -6.94
CA TYR A 378 9.59 8.19 -7.97
C TYR A 378 9.12 6.90 -7.32
N THR A 379 7.86 6.52 -7.57
CA THR A 379 7.26 5.33 -6.98
C THR A 379 7.63 4.09 -7.80
N THR A 380 7.55 2.93 -7.16
CA THR A 380 7.81 1.65 -7.82
C THR A 380 6.86 1.45 -9.01
N GLN A 381 7.43 1.21 -10.20
CA GLN A 381 6.66 0.87 -11.40
C GLN A 381 6.90 -0.59 -11.81
N ARG A 382 5.88 -1.25 -12.35
CA ARG A 382 5.93 -2.64 -12.80
C ARG A 382 4.84 -2.92 -13.82
N SER A 383 4.83 -4.12 -14.40
CA SER A 383 3.74 -4.58 -15.28
C SER A 383 2.37 -4.28 -14.67
N GLY A 384 1.53 -3.59 -15.43
CA GLY A 384 0.21 -3.16 -14.99
C GLY A 384 0.15 -1.75 -14.38
N SER A 385 1.29 -1.16 -13.98
CA SER A 385 1.36 0.27 -13.63
C SER A 385 0.91 1.13 -14.80
N THR A 386 0.27 2.25 -14.50
CA THR A 386 -0.14 3.25 -15.50
C THR A 386 0.11 4.66 -15.00
N GLY A 387 0.30 5.61 -15.92
CA GLY A 387 0.32 7.04 -15.64
C GLY A 387 1.65 7.72 -15.97
N PRO A 388 1.83 8.97 -15.50
CA PRO A 388 2.90 9.84 -15.99
C PRO A 388 4.33 9.33 -15.70
N GLN A 389 4.56 8.64 -14.58
CA GLN A 389 5.86 8.01 -14.30
C GLN A 389 6.15 6.84 -15.23
N VAL A 390 5.13 6.10 -15.69
CA VAL A 390 5.32 5.08 -16.72
C VAL A 390 5.67 5.73 -18.06
N THR A 391 5.03 6.84 -18.40
CA THR A 391 5.39 7.63 -19.60
C THR A 391 6.82 8.12 -19.53
N ALA A 392 7.25 8.67 -18.39
CA ALA A 392 8.63 9.11 -18.16
C ALA A 392 9.63 7.95 -18.24
N LEU A 393 9.30 6.80 -17.63
CA LEU A 393 10.08 5.57 -17.72
C LEU A 393 10.27 5.13 -19.17
N GLN A 394 9.18 5.03 -19.93
CA GLN A 394 9.20 4.61 -21.34
C GLN A 394 10.05 5.56 -22.19
N ARG A 395 9.93 6.88 -21.98
CA ARG A 395 10.79 7.88 -22.64
C ARG A 395 12.27 7.68 -22.30
N LEU A 396 12.61 7.56 -21.01
CA LEU A 396 13.99 7.39 -20.56
C LEU A 396 14.60 6.09 -21.09
N LEU A 397 13.85 4.99 -21.12
CA LEU A 397 14.29 3.72 -21.68
C LEU A 397 14.54 3.83 -23.19
N ASN A 398 13.58 4.39 -23.93
CA ASN A 398 13.67 4.56 -25.38
C ASN A 398 14.83 5.48 -25.77
N ASP A 399 15.02 6.60 -25.07
CA ASP A 399 16.13 7.54 -25.29
C ASP A 399 17.50 6.87 -25.04
N GLN A 400 17.54 5.88 -24.14
CA GLN A 400 18.72 5.08 -23.84
C GLN A 400 18.84 3.82 -24.73
N GLY A 401 17.94 3.64 -25.70
CA GLY A 401 17.99 2.55 -26.68
C GLY A 401 17.32 1.24 -26.24
N TYR A 402 16.61 1.23 -25.13
CA TYR A 402 15.82 0.09 -24.67
C TYR A 402 14.40 0.21 -25.22
N ALA A 403 14.00 -0.72 -26.09
CA ALA A 403 12.72 -0.67 -26.82
C ALA A 403 11.51 -0.90 -25.91
N ALA A 404 11.06 0.16 -25.21
CA ALA A 404 9.97 0.10 -24.24
C ALA A 404 8.57 0.18 -24.85
N GLY A 405 8.49 0.36 -26.18
CA GLY A 405 7.25 0.62 -26.91
C GLY A 405 6.94 2.12 -26.98
N GLU A 406 5.72 2.46 -27.38
CA GLU A 406 5.24 3.84 -27.35
C GLU A 406 5.17 4.34 -25.90
N ALA A 407 5.47 5.61 -25.67
CA ALA A 407 5.38 6.23 -24.35
C ALA A 407 3.92 6.59 -24.01
N ASP A 408 3.08 5.56 -23.91
CA ASP A 408 1.62 5.64 -23.72
C ASP A 408 1.20 5.66 -22.25
N GLY A 409 2.16 5.56 -21.33
CA GLY A 409 1.90 5.54 -19.89
C GLY A 409 1.29 4.23 -19.41
N SER A 410 1.37 3.15 -20.18
CA SER A 410 0.92 1.81 -19.79
C SER A 410 2.09 0.84 -19.72
N PHE A 411 2.37 0.29 -18.53
CA PHE A 411 3.50 -0.60 -18.33
C PHE A 411 3.14 -2.00 -18.84
N GLY A 412 3.27 -2.18 -20.15
CA GLY A 412 2.99 -3.43 -20.85
C GLY A 412 4.22 -4.33 -21.02
N PRO A 413 4.07 -5.47 -21.72
CA PRO A 413 5.15 -6.44 -21.93
C PRO A 413 6.41 -5.87 -22.57
N ALA A 414 6.29 -4.91 -23.49
CA ALA A 414 7.45 -4.25 -24.11
C ALA A 414 8.24 -3.42 -23.10
N THR A 415 7.55 -2.63 -22.27
CA THR A 415 8.16 -1.85 -21.19
C THR A 415 8.81 -2.77 -20.17
N ALA A 416 8.17 -3.88 -19.78
CA ALA A 416 8.76 -4.88 -18.89
C ALA A 416 10.06 -5.47 -19.44
N ALA A 417 10.06 -5.90 -20.71
CA ALA A 417 11.26 -6.43 -21.36
C ALA A 417 12.39 -5.38 -21.44
N ALA A 418 12.04 -4.12 -21.72
CA ALA A 418 13.00 -3.02 -21.74
C ALA A 418 13.59 -2.74 -20.35
N VAL A 419 12.78 -2.76 -19.29
CA VAL A 419 13.24 -2.61 -17.90
C VAL A 419 14.20 -3.73 -17.52
N THR A 420 13.83 -5.00 -17.74
CA THR A 420 14.71 -6.15 -17.45
C THR A 420 16.03 -6.06 -18.23
N SER A 421 15.98 -5.60 -19.48
CA SER A 421 17.18 -5.39 -20.31
C SER A 421 18.08 -4.28 -19.75
N PHE A 422 17.47 -3.16 -19.35
CA PHE A 422 18.16 -2.05 -18.70
C PHE A 422 18.83 -2.50 -17.40
N GLN A 423 18.08 -3.16 -16.52
CA GLN A 423 18.59 -3.65 -15.25
C GLN A 423 19.79 -4.59 -15.45
N SER A 424 19.68 -5.54 -16.37
CA SER A 424 20.77 -6.48 -16.71
C SER A 424 22.02 -5.74 -17.21
N ALA A 425 21.86 -4.76 -18.10
CA ALA A 425 22.97 -4.00 -18.66
C ALA A 425 23.68 -3.12 -17.63
N HIS A 426 22.96 -2.67 -16.60
CA HIS A 426 23.47 -1.80 -15.54
C HIS A 426 23.85 -2.54 -14.25
N GLY A 427 23.82 -3.88 -14.24
CA GLY A 427 24.20 -4.69 -13.09
C GLY A 427 23.25 -4.57 -11.89
N LEU A 428 21.97 -4.27 -12.17
CA LEU A 428 20.88 -4.27 -11.20
C LEU A 428 20.18 -5.64 -11.18
N ASP A 429 19.38 -5.90 -10.15
CA ASP A 429 18.48 -7.06 -10.15
C ASP A 429 17.49 -6.94 -11.32
N ALA A 430 17.53 -7.90 -12.24
CA ALA A 430 16.74 -7.89 -13.46
C ALA A 430 15.32 -8.47 -13.24
N ASP A 431 14.61 -7.91 -12.27
CA ASP A 431 13.28 -8.35 -11.83
C ASP A 431 12.12 -7.73 -12.64
N GLY A 432 12.40 -6.79 -13.54
CA GLY A 432 11.37 -6.08 -14.31
C GLY A 432 10.62 -5.01 -13.51
N VAL A 433 11.06 -4.71 -12.28
CA VAL A 433 10.46 -3.74 -11.37
C VAL A 433 11.33 -2.49 -11.26
N VAL A 434 10.75 -1.33 -11.56
CA VAL A 434 11.42 -0.04 -11.49
C VAL A 434 11.27 0.55 -10.09
N GLY A 435 12.07 0.06 -9.16
CA GLY A 435 12.22 0.64 -7.82
C GLY A 435 13.24 1.78 -7.78
N ALA A 436 13.53 2.28 -6.57
CA ALA A 436 14.43 3.42 -6.35
C ALA A 436 15.79 3.27 -7.05
N ARG A 437 16.42 2.08 -6.98
CA ARG A 437 17.72 1.81 -7.63
C ARG A 437 17.66 1.95 -9.14
N THR A 438 16.64 1.36 -9.76
CA THR A 438 16.41 1.43 -11.21
C THR A 438 16.11 2.86 -11.64
N TRP A 439 15.27 3.59 -10.88
CA TRP A 439 14.99 4.99 -11.12
C TRP A 439 16.25 5.86 -11.03
N THR A 440 17.07 5.70 -9.99
CA THR A 440 18.33 6.44 -9.83
C THR A 440 19.27 6.21 -11.02
N ALA A 441 19.43 4.96 -11.47
CA ALA A 441 20.26 4.63 -12.63
C ALA A 441 19.70 5.25 -13.92
N LEU A 442 18.39 5.11 -14.18
CA LEU A 442 17.73 5.67 -15.37
C LEU A 442 17.86 7.18 -15.43
N LEU A 443 17.58 7.87 -14.32
CA LEU A 443 17.56 9.33 -14.24
C LEU A 443 18.96 9.93 -14.29
N SER A 444 19.99 9.20 -13.88
CA SER A 444 21.38 9.69 -13.87
C SER A 444 22.19 9.33 -15.12
N ALA A 445 21.59 8.65 -16.09
CA ALA A 445 22.24 8.26 -17.34
C ALA A 445 22.81 9.47 -18.11
N GLY A 446 23.88 9.24 -18.87
CA GLY A 446 24.53 10.27 -19.70
C GLY A 446 25.88 10.76 -19.16
N ALA A 447 26.26 11.97 -19.55
CA ALA A 447 27.56 12.56 -19.20
C ALA A 447 27.74 12.72 -17.69
N ALA A 448 28.99 12.81 -17.22
CA ALA A 448 29.33 12.98 -15.81
C ALA A 448 30.12 14.28 -15.59
N PRO A 449 29.52 15.46 -15.81
CA PRO A 449 30.19 16.73 -15.56
C PRO A 449 30.41 16.93 -14.05
N GLU A 450 31.47 17.63 -13.68
CA GLU A 450 31.61 18.07 -12.29
C GLU A 450 30.55 19.13 -11.97
N LEU A 451 29.73 18.90 -10.95
CA LEU A 451 28.72 19.86 -10.47
C LEU A 451 28.98 20.21 -9.00
N ALA A 452 28.83 21.49 -8.67
CA ALA A 452 28.95 22.03 -7.32
C ALA A 452 27.95 23.18 -7.13
N GLU A 453 27.92 23.80 -5.95
CA GLU A 453 27.13 25.00 -5.69
C GLU A 453 27.35 26.07 -6.78
N ASP A 454 26.29 26.80 -7.11
CA ASP A 454 26.19 27.78 -8.20
C ASP A 454 26.14 27.18 -9.63
N ALA A 455 26.29 25.86 -9.80
CA ALA A 455 26.00 25.22 -11.09
C ALA A 455 24.52 25.35 -11.47
N THR A 456 24.24 25.50 -12.76
CA THR A 456 22.86 25.57 -13.27
C THR A 456 22.69 24.78 -14.56
N GLY A 457 21.45 24.42 -14.89
CA GLY A 457 21.07 23.82 -16.17
C GLY A 457 20.56 22.38 -16.08
N GLU A 458 20.46 21.71 -17.23
CA GLU A 458 19.82 20.40 -17.34
C GLU A 458 20.59 19.28 -16.63
N ASP A 459 21.92 19.37 -16.53
CA ASP A 459 22.71 18.42 -15.74
C ASP A 459 22.41 18.52 -14.24
N VAL A 460 22.09 19.72 -13.74
CA VAL A 460 21.66 19.92 -12.36
C VAL A 460 20.27 19.34 -12.13
N LYS A 461 19.31 19.56 -13.05
CA LYS A 461 17.99 18.90 -12.96
C LYS A 461 18.11 17.39 -12.97
N ARG A 462 18.95 16.84 -13.84
CA ARG A 462 19.22 15.41 -13.94
C ARG A 462 19.74 14.85 -12.61
N LEU A 463 20.69 15.54 -11.99
CA LEU A 463 21.17 15.23 -10.65
C LEU A 463 20.04 15.29 -9.61
N GLN A 464 19.25 16.36 -9.57
CA GLN A 464 18.17 16.55 -8.60
C GLN A 464 17.09 15.45 -8.70
N ARG A 465 16.72 15.04 -9.92
CA ARG A 465 15.83 13.89 -10.15
C ARG A 465 16.42 12.59 -9.63
N ALA A 466 17.68 12.30 -9.95
CA ALA A 466 18.36 11.10 -9.49
C ALA A 466 18.51 11.06 -7.96
N LEU A 467 18.79 12.19 -7.31
CA LEU A 467 18.83 12.32 -5.85
C LEU A 467 17.45 12.11 -5.23
N THR A 468 16.38 12.63 -5.84
CA THR A 468 15.01 12.41 -5.38
C THR A 468 14.67 10.92 -5.35
N ALA A 469 15.00 10.19 -6.43
CA ALA A 469 14.83 8.75 -6.47
C ALA A 469 15.73 8.02 -5.45
N ALA A 470 17.00 8.42 -5.32
CA ALA A 470 17.98 7.73 -4.48
C ALA A 470 17.76 7.90 -2.98
N LEU A 471 17.21 9.06 -2.57
CA LEU A 471 17.00 9.42 -1.17
C LEU A 471 15.57 9.14 -0.70
N GLY A 472 14.62 8.98 -1.63
CA GLY A 472 13.20 8.84 -1.32
C GLY A 472 12.58 10.13 -0.75
N SER A 473 13.28 11.26 -0.87
CA SER A 473 12.83 12.59 -0.44
C SER A 473 12.99 13.59 -1.58
N THR A 474 12.08 14.55 -1.67
CA THR A 474 12.06 15.51 -2.78
C THR A 474 13.28 16.42 -2.75
N VAL A 475 13.97 16.50 -3.89
CA VAL A 475 14.91 17.57 -4.23
C VAL A 475 14.32 18.30 -5.43
N ASP A 476 13.98 19.57 -5.25
CA ASP A 476 13.35 20.37 -6.30
C ASP A 476 14.23 20.37 -7.56
N ALA A 477 13.68 19.87 -8.68
CA ALA A 477 14.38 19.77 -9.96
C ALA A 477 14.32 21.09 -10.74
N ASP A 478 14.74 22.18 -10.11
CA ASP A 478 14.70 23.54 -10.64
C ASP A 478 15.89 23.87 -11.57
N GLY A 479 16.91 23.02 -11.58
CA GLY A 479 18.13 23.20 -12.36
C GLY A 479 19.09 24.20 -11.73
N SER A 480 18.95 24.51 -10.44
CA SER A 480 19.83 25.37 -9.66
C SER A 480 20.50 24.57 -8.54
N PHE A 481 21.83 24.53 -8.54
CA PHE A 481 22.58 23.85 -7.49
C PHE A 481 22.72 24.78 -6.28
N GLY A 482 21.63 24.93 -5.52
CA GLY A 482 21.59 25.71 -4.30
C GLY A 482 21.90 24.89 -3.03
N PRO A 483 21.77 25.50 -1.84
CA PRO A 483 22.06 24.86 -0.56
C PRO A 483 21.27 23.56 -0.29
N ALA A 484 20.04 23.46 -0.79
CA ALA A 484 19.22 22.26 -0.68
C ALA A 484 19.81 21.09 -1.50
N THR A 485 20.19 21.35 -2.76
CA THR A 485 20.88 20.38 -3.62
C THR A 485 22.23 19.96 -3.01
N ALA A 486 23.01 20.92 -2.48
CA ALA A 486 24.27 20.62 -1.81
C ALA A 486 24.08 19.72 -0.57
N THR A 487 23.05 19.98 0.22
CA THR A 487 22.67 19.13 1.36
C THR A 487 22.31 17.71 0.90
N ALA A 488 21.49 17.59 -0.14
CA ALA A 488 21.10 16.29 -0.70
C ALA A 488 22.31 15.51 -1.24
N VAL A 489 23.25 16.18 -1.91
CA VAL A 489 24.50 15.57 -2.39
C VAL A 489 25.34 15.04 -1.23
N ARG A 490 25.55 15.84 -0.16
CA ARG A 490 26.32 15.38 1.02
C ARG A 490 25.63 14.22 1.72
N THR A 491 24.30 14.24 1.83
CA THR A 491 23.50 13.13 2.38
C THR A 491 23.69 11.87 1.55
N TYR A 492 23.55 11.96 0.23
CA TYR A 492 23.79 10.83 -0.68
C TYR A 492 25.22 10.31 -0.56
N GLN A 493 26.23 11.17 -0.66
CA GLN A 493 27.64 10.80 -0.54
C GLN A 493 27.91 10.06 0.78
N THR A 494 27.44 10.60 1.91
CA THR A 494 27.58 9.97 3.23
C THR A 494 26.92 8.58 3.26
N GLY A 495 25.69 8.47 2.78
CA GLY A 495 24.95 7.20 2.72
C GLY A 495 25.60 6.15 1.82
N ARG A 496 26.41 6.54 0.84
CA ARG A 496 27.12 5.64 -0.08
C ARG A 496 28.59 5.41 0.26
N GLY A 497 29.07 5.96 1.37
CA GLY A 497 30.47 5.85 1.81
C GLY A 497 31.45 6.60 0.89
N LEU A 498 30.98 7.66 0.22
CA LEU A 498 31.80 8.58 -0.57
C LEU A 498 32.27 9.75 0.29
N THR A 499 33.28 10.49 -0.18
CA THR A 499 33.64 11.78 0.44
C THR A 499 32.46 12.75 0.36
N ALA A 500 31.97 13.22 1.51
CA ALA A 500 30.81 14.10 1.62
C ALA A 500 31.17 15.60 1.40
N ASP A 501 31.88 15.89 0.31
CA ASP A 501 32.37 17.22 -0.03
C ASP A 501 31.32 18.15 -0.69
N GLY A 502 30.16 17.60 -1.08
CA GLY A 502 29.10 18.34 -1.76
C GLY A 502 29.36 18.57 -3.26
N ILE A 503 30.44 17.99 -3.81
CA ILE A 503 30.82 18.09 -5.22
C ILE A 503 30.46 16.78 -5.91
N VAL A 504 29.67 16.87 -6.98
CA VAL A 504 29.29 15.70 -7.80
C VAL A 504 30.36 15.47 -8.86
N GLY A 505 31.42 14.76 -8.46
CA GLY A 505 32.48 14.29 -9.35
C GLY A 505 32.22 12.88 -9.93
N PRO A 506 33.20 12.30 -10.65
CA PRO A 506 33.06 11.00 -11.30
C PRO A 506 32.63 9.86 -10.36
N GLY A 507 33.08 9.88 -9.10
CA GLY A 507 32.70 8.87 -8.11
C GLY A 507 31.22 8.94 -7.70
N THR A 508 30.67 10.15 -7.57
CA THR A 508 29.26 10.35 -7.25
C THR A 508 28.37 9.97 -8.44
N TRP A 509 28.74 10.37 -9.66
CA TRP A 509 28.03 9.95 -10.86
C TRP A 509 28.04 8.44 -11.05
N ALA A 510 29.20 7.78 -10.88
CA ALA A 510 29.29 6.33 -11.00
C ALA A 510 28.40 5.59 -9.98
N ALA A 511 28.27 6.12 -8.76
CA ALA A 511 27.37 5.56 -7.77
C ALA A 511 25.89 5.70 -8.18
N LEU A 512 25.47 6.90 -8.62
CA LEU A 512 24.11 7.15 -9.10
C LEU A 512 23.78 6.26 -10.31
N GLN A 513 24.69 6.17 -11.28
CA GLN A 513 24.50 5.40 -12.51
C GLN A 513 24.47 3.88 -12.30
N ALA A 514 25.08 3.41 -11.20
CA ALA A 514 24.97 2.03 -10.73
C ALA A 514 23.71 1.78 -9.87
N GLY A 515 22.81 2.76 -9.77
CA GLY A 515 21.60 2.71 -8.96
C GLY A 515 21.88 2.54 -7.46
N ARG A 516 23.05 3.00 -7.00
CA ARG A 516 23.50 2.76 -5.62
C ARG A 516 22.73 3.58 -4.63
#